data_AF-A8HSL6-F1
#
_entry.id   AF-A8HSL6-F1
#
_cell.length_a   1.000
_cell.length_b   1.000
_cell.length_c   1.000
_cell.angle_alpha   90.00
_cell.angle_beta   90.00
_cell.angle_gamma   90.00
#
_symmetry.space_group_name_H-M   'P 1'
#
loop_
_entity.id
_entity.type
_entity.pdbx_description
1 polymer ?
#
loop_
_entity_poly.entity_id
_entity_poly.type
_entity_poly.pdbx_seq_one_letter_code
_entity_poly.pdbx_strand_id
1 'polypeptide(L)'
;MGGMGTSWLAKHWVAGAAFMAGALLLVLPGIVPDPALRLVYLASPLYMLHQIEEHAGDRFRTYVNDVVFGGVQALSVADVLVINLPGVWGINLLAFYAALAFGPGWGLAAAYLILVNGIAHVGMALRFRGYNPGLVTGALAFIPFGVLSLLLIPARPVEHVVGLAISLVIHAAIIVRVKANTRQAVTR
;
A
#
# COMPACT_ATOMS: atom_id res chain seq x y z
N MET A 1 18.93 14.89 -13.81
CA MET A 1 20.08 14.18 -13.23
C MET A 1 19.63 13.49 -11.94
N GLY A 2 19.23 12.21 -12.01
CA GLY A 2 18.92 11.44 -10.80
C GLY A 2 20.23 11.03 -10.14
N GLY A 3 20.53 11.58 -8.96
CA GLY A 3 21.76 11.27 -8.23
C GLY A 3 21.88 9.78 -7.90
N MET A 4 23.11 9.28 -7.81
CA MET A 4 23.47 7.87 -7.52
C MET A 4 22.62 7.20 -6.42
N GLY A 5 22.20 7.95 -5.40
CA GLY A 5 21.34 7.43 -4.32
C GLY A 5 19.94 7.02 -4.78
N THR A 6 19.35 7.74 -5.74
CA THR A 6 18.01 7.41 -6.26
C THR A 6 18.01 6.13 -7.10
N SER A 7 19.10 5.85 -7.83
CA SER A 7 19.22 4.64 -8.63
C SER A 7 19.53 3.40 -7.79
N TRP A 8 20.26 3.55 -6.68
CA TRP A 8 20.46 2.48 -5.71
C TRP A 8 19.15 2.11 -5.01
N LEU A 9 18.43 3.12 -4.48
CA LEU A 9 17.15 2.88 -3.79
C LEU A 9 16.14 2.20 -4.72
N ALA A 10 15.99 2.69 -5.95
CA ALA A 10 15.12 2.07 -6.95
C ALA A 10 15.40 0.59 -7.19
N LYS A 11 16.67 0.16 -7.11
CA LYS A 11 17.07 -1.23 -7.32
C LYS A 11 16.84 -2.13 -6.11
N HIS A 12 16.94 -1.58 -4.89
CA HIS A 12 17.04 -2.39 -3.68
C HIS A 12 15.85 -2.26 -2.71
N TRP A 13 14.94 -1.31 -2.92
CA TRP A 13 13.86 -1.05 -1.96
C TRP A 13 12.92 -2.24 -1.74
N VAL A 14 12.66 -3.09 -2.76
CA VAL A 14 11.80 -4.29 -2.61
C VAL A 14 12.47 -5.34 -1.71
N ALA A 15 13.77 -5.54 -1.85
CA ALA A 15 14.52 -6.40 -0.93
C ALA A 15 14.54 -5.81 0.49
N GLY A 16 14.66 -4.48 0.58
CA GLY A 16 14.50 -3.76 1.85
C GLY A 16 13.13 -3.95 2.48
N ALA A 17 12.05 -3.91 1.68
CA ALA A 17 10.69 -4.18 2.13
C ALA A 17 10.57 -5.61 2.69
N ALA A 18 11.10 -6.61 1.99
CA ALA A 18 11.09 -8.00 2.45
C ALA A 18 11.84 -8.19 3.77
N PHE A 19 13.05 -7.61 3.87
CA PHE A 19 13.84 -7.65 5.10
C PHE A 19 13.11 -6.98 6.27
N MET A 20 12.57 -5.78 6.05
CA MET A 20 11.85 -5.04 7.08
C MET A 20 10.55 -5.72 7.49
N ALA A 21 9.82 -6.34 6.55
CA ALA A 21 8.65 -7.15 6.87
C ALA A 21 9.01 -8.29 7.85
N GLY A 22 10.08 -9.04 7.53
CA GLY A 22 10.59 -10.11 8.39
C GLY A 22 11.00 -9.60 9.77
N ALA A 23 11.75 -8.50 9.83
CA ALA A 23 12.16 -7.89 11.09
C ALA A 23 10.94 -7.47 11.95
N LEU A 24 9.96 -6.79 11.35
CA LEU A 24 8.76 -6.34 12.05
C LEU A 24 7.90 -7.51 12.55
N LEU A 25 7.83 -8.62 11.81
CA LEU A 25 7.12 -9.83 12.23
C LEU A 25 7.83 -10.54 13.39
N LEU A 26 9.17 -10.60 13.37
CA LEU A 26 9.96 -11.25 14.43
C LEU A 26 9.81 -10.54 15.78
N VAL A 27 9.68 -9.21 15.79
CA VAL A 27 9.52 -8.45 17.03
C VAL A 27 8.07 -8.36 17.51
N LEU A 28 7.09 -8.73 16.69
CA LEU A 28 5.66 -8.68 17.03
C LEU A 28 5.30 -9.32 18.38
N PRO A 29 5.81 -10.52 18.76
CA PRO A 29 5.49 -11.13 20.05
C PRO A 29 5.89 -10.30 21.27
N GLY A 30 6.86 -9.38 21.12
CA GLY A 30 7.46 -8.62 22.22
C GLY A 30 6.98 -7.17 22.37
N ILE A 31 6.23 -6.61 21.42
CA ILE A 31 6.00 -5.16 21.38
C ILE A 31 4.59 -4.75 21.81
N VAL A 32 3.55 -5.52 21.46
CA VAL A 32 2.17 -5.04 21.61
C VAL A 32 1.31 -6.10 22.29
N PRO A 33 0.96 -6.01 23.58
CA PRO A 33 0.09 -6.98 24.23
C PRO A 33 -1.38 -6.88 23.78
N ASP A 34 -1.83 -5.67 23.44
CA ASP A 34 -3.19 -5.37 22.99
C ASP A 34 -3.46 -5.99 21.60
N PRO A 35 -4.43 -6.91 21.46
CA PRO A 35 -4.78 -7.52 20.18
C PRO A 35 -5.17 -6.52 19.09
N ALA A 36 -5.86 -5.43 19.43
CA ALA A 36 -6.28 -4.42 18.45
C ALA A 36 -5.08 -3.65 17.93
N LEU A 37 -4.16 -3.24 18.81
CA LEU A 37 -2.92 -2.58 18.40
C LEU A 37 -1.99 -3.53 17.62
N ARG A 38 -2.01 -4.85 17.89
CA ARG A 38 -1.29 -5.84 17.06
C ARG A 38 -1.81 -5.86 15.63
N LEU A 39 -3.12 -5.75 15.43
CA LEU A 39 -3.71 -5.66 14.09
C LEU A 39 -3.26 -4.37 13.40
N VAL A 40 -3.28 -3.22 14.07
CA VAL A 40 -2.75 -1.97 13.48
C VAL A 40 -1.28 -2.12 13.10
N TYR A 41 -0.46 -2.70 13.98
CA TYR A 41 0.96 -2.93 13.73
C TYR A 41 1.20 -3.86 12.53
N LEU A 42 0.44 -4.97 12.43
CA LEU A 42 0.55 -5.97 11.38
C LEU A 42 0.29 -5.42 9.97
N ALA A 43 -0.41 -4.30 9.85
CA ALA A 43 -0.65 -3.65 8.57
C ALA A 43 0.68 -3.33 7.85
N SER A 44 1.70 -2.87 8.56
CA SER A 44 3.00 -2.52 7.98
C SER A 44 3.73 -3.70 7.33
N PRO A 45 4.07 -4.80 8.06
CA PRO A 45 4.73 -5.93 7.44
C PRO A 45 3.88 -6.62 6.38
N LEU A 46 2.55 -6.66 6.53
CA LEU A 46 1.69 -7.21 5.47
C LEU A 46 1.78 -6.39 4.18
N TYR A 47 1.79 -5.06 4.30
CA TYR A 47 1.96 -4.21 3.12
C TYR A 47 3.30 -4.40 2.44
N MET A 48 4.37 -4.51 3.24
CA MET A 48 5.71 -4.78 2.72
C MET A 48 5.81 -6.14 2.00
N LEU A 49 5.11 -7.17 2.48
CA LEU A 49 5.04 -8.46 1.79
C LEU A 49 4.27 -8.38 0.47
N HIS A 50 3.16 -7.64 0.43
CA HIS A 50 2.41 -7.39 -0.80
C HIS A 50 3.25 -6.64 -1.86
N GLN A 51 4.06 -5.68 -1.42
CA GLN A 51 4.98 -4.95 -2.31
C GLN A 51 6.01 -5.85 -3.00
N ILE A 52 6.31 -7.04 -2.45
CA ILE A 52 7.14 -8.04 -3.14
C ILE A 52 6.41 -8.57 -4.37
N GLU A 53 5.14 -8.94 -4.22
CA GLU A 53 4.32 -9.40 -5.35
C GLU A 53 4.15 -8.30 -6.40
N GLU A 54 3.89 -7.07 -5.97
CA GLU A 54 3.71 -5.96 -6.90
C GLU A 54 5.01 -5.59 -7.63
N HIS A 55 6.13 -5.47 -6.90
CA HIS A 55 7.27 -4.69 -7.38
C HIS A 55 8.55 -5.48 -7.61
N ALA A 56 8.63 -6.77 -7.23
CA ALA A 56 9.78 -7.59 -7.62
C ALA A 56 9.87 -7.63 -9.15
N GLY A 57 11.02 -7.25 -9.72
CA GLY A 57 11.20 -7.14 -11.16
C GLY A 57 10.38 -6.01 -11.82
N ASP A 58 9.97 -4.99 -11.07
CA ASP A 58 9.23 -3.81 -11.55
C ASP A 58 7.86 -4.15 -12.19
N ARG A 59 7.29 -5.30 -11.81
CA ARG A 59 6.11 -5.90 -12.43
C ARG A 59 4.90 -4.96 -12.48
N PHE A 60 4.53 -4.33 -11.35
CA PHE A 60 3.32 -3.51 -11.27
C PHE A 60 3.41 -2.25 -12.15
N ARG A 61 4.56 -1.57 -12.13
CA ARG A 61 4.77 -0.38 -12.97
C ARG A 61 4.68 -0.72 -14.46
N THR A 62 5.31 -1.82 -14.86
CA THR A 62 5.24 -2.35 -16.23
C THR A 62 3.81 -2.73 -16.61
N TYR A 63 3.10 -3.46 -15.74
CA TYR A 63 1.69 -3.79 -15.96
C TYR A 63 0.81 -2.56 -16.15
N VAL A 64 0.94 -1.55 -15.28
CA VAL A 64 0.15 -0.31 -15.40
C VAL A 64 0.47 0.41 -16.71
N ASN A 65 1.74 0.57 -17.07
CA ASN A 65 2.10 1.28 -18.28
C ASN A 65 1.65 0.53 -19.55
N ASP A 66 1.91 -0.78 -19.62
CA ASP A 66 1.69 -1.56 -20.84
C ASP A 66 0.23 -1.98 -21.02
N VAL A 67 -0.41 -2.46 -19.94
CA VAL A 67 -1.77 -3.04 -20.00
C VAL A 67 -2.83 -1.99 -19.69
N VAL A 68 -2.65 -1.21 -18.62
CA VAL A 68 -3.69 -0.25 -18.17
C VAL A 68 -3.69 1.02 -19.04
N PHE A 69 -2.51 1.49 -19.44
CA PHE A 69 -2.33 2.72 -20.22
C PHE A 69 -1.78 2.50 -21.64
N GLY A 70 -1.74 1.26 -22.13
CA GLY A 70 -1.48 0.96 -23.54
C GLY A 70 -0.08 1.35 -24.02
N GLY A 71 0.94 1.19 -23.18
CA GLY A 71 2.34 1.50 -23.47
C GLY A 71 2.77 2.93 -23.12
N VAL A 72 1.87 3.75 -22.57
CA VAL A 72 2.23 5.10 -22.10
C VAL A 72 2.86 5.04 -20.71
N GLN A 73 3.92 5.84 -20.49
CA GLN A 73 4.59 5.97 -19.19
C GLN A 73 3.70 6.74 -18.18
N ALA A 74 2.69 6.06 -17.65
CA ALA A 74 1.73 6.61 -16.70
C ALA A 74 2.26 6.57 -15.25
N LEU A 75 3.08 5.57 -14.90
CA LEU A 75 3.85 5.47 -13.67
C LEU A 75 5.36 5.49 -13.94
N SER A 76 6.05 6.43 -13.29
CA SER A 76 7.52 6.46 -13.22
C SER A 76 8.06 5.69 -12.01
N VAL A 77 9.36 5.38 -12.02
CA VAL A 77 10.04 4.78 -10.85
C VAL A 77 9.96 5.70 -9.63
N ALA A 78 10.06 7.02 -9.83
CA ALA A 78 9.95 7.99 -8.75
C ALA A 78 8.54 7.97 -8.12
N ASP A 79 7.49 7.84 -8.93
CA ASP A 79 6.13 7.72 -8.42
C ASP A 79 5.98 6.45 -7.56
N VAL A 80 6.51 5.30 -8.04
CA VAL A 80 6.50 4.04 -7.27
C VAL A 80 7.19 4.19 -5.92
N LEU A 81 8.37 4.82 -5.88
CA LEU A 81 9.10 5.02 -4.62
C LEU A 81 8.35 5.95 -3.65
N VAL A 82 7.77 7.05 -4.14
CA VAL A 82 7.03 8.01 -3.31
C VAL A 82 5.73 7.40 -2.78
N ILE A 83 4.99 6.68 -3.62
CA ILE A 83 3.74 6.04 -3.21
C ILE A 83 4.02 5.00 -2.11
N ASN A 84 5.05 4.18 -2.28
CA ASN A 84 5.29 3.06 -1.37
C ASN A 84 6.04 3.43 -0.09
N LEU A 85 7.11 4.22 -0.19
CA LEU A 85 7.98 4.50 0.96
C LEU A 85 7.34 5.57 1.88
N PRO A 86 7.29 6.87 1.52
CA PRO A 86 6.65 7.84 2.40
C PRO A 86 5.12 7.75 2.38
N GLY A 87 4.49 7.34 1.28
CA GLY A 87 3.03 7.18 1.21
C GLY A 87 2.53 6.05 2.09
N VAL A 88 2.66 4.81 1.64
CA VAL A 88 2.15 3.64 2.36
C VAL A 88 2.84 3.46 3.72
N TRP A 89 4.18 3.41 3.79
CA TRP A 89 4.83 3.13 5.07
C TRP A 89 4.66 4.28 6.05
N GLY A 90 4.72 5.52 5.57
CA GLY A 90 4.47 6.69 6.40
C GLY A 90 3.05 6.71 6.97
N ILE A 91 2.03 6.42 6.16
CA ILE A 91 0.64 6.38 6.62
C ILE A 91 0.40 5.26 7.62
N ASN A 92 0.94 4.06 7.39
CA ASN A 92 0.83 2.97 8.36
C ASN A 92 1.54 3.30 9.68
N LEU A 93 2.71 3.94 9.61
CA LEU A 93 3.44 4.39 10.80
C LEU A 93 2.65 5.44 11.58
N LEU A 94 2.10 6.44 10.89
CA LEU A 94 1.26 7.48 11.49
C LEU A 94 -0.01 6.89 12.11
N ALA A 95 -0.66 5.94 11.43
CA ALA A 95 -1.83 5.23 11.95
C ALA A 95 -1.49 4.45 13.22
N PHE A 96 -0.34 3.79 13.27
CA PHE A 96 0.12 3.08 14.46
C PHE A 96 0.37 4.04 15.63
N TYR A 97 1.07 5.15 15.41
CA TYR A 97 1.28 6.15 16.46
C TYR A 97 -0.01 6.84 16.89
N ALA A 98 -0.94 7.12 15.96
CA ALA A 98 -2.26 7.63 16.30
C ALA A 98 -3.03 6.64 17.17
N ALA A 99 -2.94 5.34 16.86
CA ALA A 99 -3.54 4.28 17.67
C ALA A 99 -2.96 4.21 19.09
N LEU A 100 -1.65 4.37 19.23
CA LEU A 100 -0.97 4.43 20.53
C LEU A 100 -1.37 5.66 21.34
N ALA A 101 -1.52 6.83 20.70
CA ALA A 101 -1.78 8.09 21.37
C ALA A 101 -3.27 8.32 21.70
N PHE A 102 -4.17 7.87 20.82
CA PHE A 102 -5.59 8.24 20.87
C PHE A 102 -6.54 7.03 20.92
N GLY A 103 -6.00 5.80 20.88
CA GLY A 103 -6.73 4.55 20.98
C GLY A 103 -6.80 3.78 19.65
N PRO A 104 -7.00 2.44 19.69
CA PRO A 104 -6.84 1.56 18.53
C PRO A 104 -7.64 1.93 17.28
N GLY A 105 -8.84 2.50 17.44
CA GLY A 105 -9.70 2.94 16.34
C GLY A 105 -9.04 3.97 15.42
N TRP A 106 -8.12 4.81 15.91
CA TRP A 106 -7.35 5.74 15.07
C TRP A 106 -6.32 5.05 14.16
N GLY A 107 -6.05 3.77 14.39
CA GLY A 107 -5.25 2.92 13.50
C GLY A 107 -6.01 2.41 12.27
N LEU A 108 -7.33 2.60 12.19
CA LEU A 108 -8.16 2.08 11.09
C LEU A 108 -7.76 2.61 9.71
N ALA A 109 -7.06 3.75 9.62
CA ALA A 109 -6.53 4.23 8.36
C ALA A 109 -5.63 3.18 7.66
N ALA A 110 -4.82 2.44 8.42
CA ALA A 110 -3.98 1.36 7.88
C ALA A 110 -4.82 0.18 7.37
N ALA A 111 -5.87 -0.20 8.11
CA ALA A 111 -6.79 -1.29 7.72
C ALA A 111 -7.58 -0.94 6.44
N TYR A 112 -8.12 0.28 6.35
CA TYR A 112 -8.81 0.76 5.15
C TYR A 112 -7.89 0.92 3.96
N LEU A 113 -6.63 1.34 4.17
CA LEU A 113 -5.64 1.44 3.09
C LEU A 113 -5.39 0.06 2.46
N ILE A 114 -5.12 -0.95 3.30
CA ILE A 114 -4.93 -2.34 2.87
C ILE A 114 -6.18 -2.88 2.16
N LEU A 115 -7.36 -2.70 2.76
CA LEU A 115 -8.61 -3.25 2.20
C LEU A 115 -8.93 -2.66 0.83
N VAL A 116 -8.87 -1.33 0.70
CA VAL A 116 -9.16 -0.64 -0.56
C VAL A 116 -8.12 -1.03 -1.62
N ASN A 117 -6.84 -1.18 -1.26
CA ASN A 117 -5.83 -1.62 -2.22
C ASN A 117 -6.12 -3.05 -2.72
N GLY A 118 -6.43 -3.98 -1.80
CA GLY A 118 -6.80 -5.36 -2.17
C GLY A 118 -8.01 -5.42 -3.10
N ILE A 119 -9.05 -4.62 -2.81
CA ILE A 119 -10.23 -4.49 -3.69
C ILE A 119 -9.84 -3.91 -5.05
N ALA A 120 -8.95 -2.91 -5.09
CA ALA A 120 -8.49 -2.32 -6.34
C ALA A 120 -7.79 -3.35 -7.24
N HIS A 121 -6.93 -4.22 -6.70
CA HIS A 121 -6.30 -5.29 -7.48
C HIS A 121 -7.30 -6.31 -8.03
N VAL A 122 -8.30 -6.71 -7.24
CA VAL A 122 -9.38 -7.58 -7.72
C VAL A 122 -10.17 -6.88 -8.82
N GLY A 123 -10.52 -5.60 -8.63
CA GLY A 123 -11.21 -4.79 -9.63
C GLY A 123 -10.44 -4.67 -10.94
N MET A 124 -9.12 -4.45 -10.87
CA MET A 124 -8.23 -4.44 -12.05
C MET A 124 -8.21 -5.80 -12.74
N ALA A 125 -8.11 -6.91 -11.99
CA ALA A 125 -8.12 -8.25 -12.56
C ALA A 125 -9.41 -8.54 -13.33
N LEU A 126 -10.56 -8.13 -12.77
CA LEU A 126 -11.86 -8.27 -13.42
C LEU A 126 -11.96 -7.38 -14.67
N ARG A 127 -11.50 -6.13 -14.58
CA ARG A 127 -11.59 -5.14 -15.67
C ARG A 127 -10.72 -5.50 -16.88
N PHE A 128 -9.51 -6.01 -16.62
CA PHE A 128 -8.53 -6.36 -17.65
C PHE A 128 -8.50 -7.88 -17.93
N ARG A 129 -9.37 -8.65 -17.27
CA ARG A 129 -9.57 -10.10 -17.45
C ARG A 129 -8.25 -10.88 -17.36
N GLY A 130 -7.42 -10.55 -16.39
CA GLY A 130 -6.10 -11.16 -16.25
C GLY A 130 -5.44 -10.89 -14.91
N TYR A 131 -4.34 -11.60 -14.66
CA TYR A 131 -3.51 -11.35 -13.50
C TYR A 131 -2.92 -9.94 -13.54
N ASN A 132 -2.89 -9.28 -12.40
CA ASN A 132 -2.08 -8.09 -12.17
C ASN A 132 -1.18 -8.31 -10.95
N PRO A 133 0.04 -7.75 -10.95
CA PRO A 133 0.94 -7.84 -9.80
C PRO A 133 0.28 -7.26 -8.55
N GLY A 134 0.20 -8.06 -7.48
CA GLY A 134 -0.52 -7.70 -6.25
C GLY A 134 -1.88 -8.38 -6.11
N LEU A 135 -2.40 -9.08 -7.13
CA LEU A 135 -3.68 -9.76 -7.07
C LEU A 135 -3.74 -10.86 -6.01
N VAL A 136 -2.72 -11.69 -5.90
CA VAL A 136 -2.77 -12.88 -5.02
C VAL A 136 -2.77 -12.44 -3.56
N THR A 137 -1.82 -11.62 -3.16
CA THR A 137 -1.74 -11.05 -1.81
C THR A 137 -2.88 -10.06 -1.55
N GLY A 138 -3.35 -9.33 -2.57
CA GLY A 138 -4.55 -8.49 -2.52
C GLY A 138 -5.80 -9.28 -2.11
N ALA A 139 -6.05 -10.39 -2.79
CA ALA A 139 -7.23 -11.22 -2.55
C ALA A 139 -7.11 -12.10 -1.29
N LEU A 140 -5.94 -12.69 -1.05
CA LEU A 140 -5.76 -13.73 -0.01
C LEU A 140 -5.23 -13.18 1.31
N ALA A 141 -4.59 -12.01 1.33
CA ALA A 141 -4.06 -11.41 2.55
C ALA A 141 -4.74 -10.08 2.87
N PHE A 142 -4.72 -9.12 1.93
CA PHE A 142 -5.21 -7.76 2.19
C PHE A 142 -6.71 -7.70 2.48
N ILE A 143 -7.55 -8.30 1.63
CA ILE A 143 -9.00 -8.29 1.86
C ILE A 143 -9.36 -9.00 3.19
N PRO A 144 -8.91 -10.25 3.45
CA PRO A 144 -9.20 -10.92 4.71
C PRO A 144 -8.70 -10.15 5.94
N PHE A 145 -7.46 -9.65 5.90
CA PHE A 145 -6.88 -8.89 7.00
C PHE A 145 -7.60 -7.55 7.23
N GLY A 146 -7.90 -6.83 6.16
CA GLY A 146 -8.62 -5.57 6.21
C GLY A 146 -9.99 -5.75 6.85
N VAL A 147 -10.79 -6.71 6.35
CA VAL A 147 -12.11 -7.03 6.93
C VAL A 147 -11.99 -7.45 8.39
N LEU A 148 -11.05 -8.34 8.73
CA LEU A 148 -10.83 -8.77 10.10
C LEU A 148 -10.48 -7.60 11.02
N SER A 149 -9.62 -6.69 10.56
CA SER A 149 -9.24 -5.50 11.31
C SER A 149 -10.43 -4.56 11.55
N LEU A 150 -11.28 -4.35 10.54
CA LEU A 150 -12.49 -3.54 10.69
C LEU A 150 -13.50 -4.15 11.67
N LEU A 151 -13.53 -5.48 11.82
CA LEU A 151 -14.42 -6.19 12.74
C LEU A 151 -13.87 -6.25 14.18
N LEU A 152 -12.55 -6.36 14.33
CA LEU A 152 -11.92 -6.65 15.62
C LEU A 152 -11.29 -5.44 16.32
N ILE A 153 -11.00 -4.35 15.59
CA ILE A 153 -10.49 -3.12 16.21
C ILE A 153 -11.68 -2.32 16.75
N PRO A 154 -11.78 -2.08 18.07
CA PRO A 154 -12.84 -1.25 18.62
C PRO A 154 -12.69 0.19 18.12
N ALA A 155 -13.75 0.72 17.50
CA ALA A 155 -13.72 2.04 16.90
C ALA A 155 -15.10 2.72 16.92
N ARG A 156 -15.07 4.05 16.95
CA ARG A 156 -16.24 4.91 16.80
C ARG A 156 -16.54 5.12 15.32
N PRO A 157 -17.80 5.46 14.94
CA PRO A 157 -18.16 5.72 13.56
C PRO A 157 -17.26 6.78 12.87
N VAL A 158 -16.84 7.81 13.61
CA VAL A 158 -15.95 8.85 13.08
C VAL A 158 -14.58 8.32 12.68
N GLU A 159 -14.03 7.34 13.42
CA GLU A 159 -12.72 6.74 13.11
C GLU A 159 -12.79 5.87 11.85
N HIS A 160 -13.92 5.18 11.62
CA HIS A 160 -14.17 4.50 10.35
C HIS A 160 -14.24 5.46 9.17
N VAL A 161 -15.01 6.55 9.31
CA VAL A 161 -15.16 7.56 8.25
C VAL A 161 -13.81 8.20 7.92
N VAL A 162 -13.03 8.57 8.95
CA VAL A 162 -11.69 9.15 8.75
C VAL A 162 -10.75 8.16 8.08
N GLY A 163 -10.69 6.90 8.56
CA GLY A 163 -9.83 5.87 7.99
C GLY A 163 -10.16 5.58 6.52
N LEU A 164 -11.44 5.45 6.20
CA LEU A 164 -11.90 5.26 4.82
C LEU A 164 -11.59 6.49 3.95
N ALA A 165 -11.88 7.70 4.44
CA ALA A 165 -11.63 8.93 3.69
C ALA A 165 -10.14 9.09 3.35
N ILE A 166 -9.24 8.83 4.31
CA ILE A 166 -7.78 8.85 4.08
C ILE A 166 -7.42 7.87 2.96
N SER A 167 -7.89 6.62 3.05
CA SER A 167 -7.62 5.59 2.02
C SER A 167 -8.10 6.03 0.63
N LEU A 168 -9.34 6.53 0.53
CA LEU A 168 -9.90 6.98 -0.75
C LEU A 168 -9.14 8.19 -1.33
N VAL A 169 -8.74 9.15 -0.49
CA VAL A 169 -7.97 10.32 -0.93
C VAL A 169 -6.60 9.91 -1.48
N ILE A 170 -5.92 8.96 -0.84
CA ILE A 170 -4.62 8.45 -1.33
C ILE A 170 -4.79 7.80 -2.71
N HIS A 171 -5.76 6.91 -2.87
CA HIS A 171 -6.00 6.24 -4.16
C HIS A 171 -6.43 7.24 -5.24
N ALA A 172 -7.26 8.23 -4.89
CA ALA A 172 -7.63 9.31 -5.81
C ALA A 172 -6.40 10.13 -6.22
N ALA A 173 -5.50 10.46 -5.29
CA ALA A 173 -4.27 11.19 -5.58
C ALA A 173 -3.34 10.41 -6.54
N ILE A 174 -3.23 9.09 -6.36
CA ILE A 174 -2.50 8.20 -7.29
C ILE A 174 -3.14 8.27 -8.69
N ILE A 175 -4.46 8.12 -8.80
CA ILE A 175 -5.17 8.19 -10.09
C ILE A 175 -4.95 9.54 -10.78
N VAL A 176 -5.05 10.65 -10.02
CA VAL A 176 -4.81 12.00 -10.53
C VAL A 176 -3.39 12.15 -11.05
N ARG A 177 -2.39 11.68 -10.28
CA ARG A 177 -0.98 11.71 -10.66
C ARG A 177 -0.72 10.94 -11.95
N VAL A 178 -1.23 9.71 -12.04
CA VAL A 178 -1.06 8.84 -13.21
C VAL A 178 -1.70 9.48 -14.45
N LYS A 179 -2.92 10.03 -14.33
CA LYS A 179 -3.57 10.77 -15.43
C LYS A 179 -2.78 12.00 -15.87
N ALA A 180 -2.18 12.74 -14.94
CA ALA A 180 -1.34 13.89 -15.26
C ALA A 180 -0.09 13.48 -16.05
N ASN A 181 0.57 12.39 -15.65
CA ASN A 181 1.72 11.83 -16.37
C ASN A 181 1.35 11.39 -17.80
N THR A 182 0.22 10.69 -17.97
CA THR A 182 -0.24 10.27 -19.31
C THR A 182 -0.46 11.46 -20.24
N ARG A 183 -1.06 12.55 -19.75
CA ARG A 183 -1.27 13.78 -20.56
C ARG A 183 0.05 14.37 -21.02
N GLN A 184 1.05 14.44 -20.13
CA GLN A 184 2.37 14.97 -20.48
C GLN A 184 3.12 14.10 -21.48
N ALA A 185 2.95 12.77 -21.39
CA ALA A 185 3.59 11.82 -22.30
C ALA A 185 3.04 11.88 -23.72
N VAL A 186 1.74 12.17 -23.90
CA VAL A 186 1.11 12.32 -25.23
C VAL A 186 1.44 13.65 -25.89
N THR A 187 1.77 14.69 -25.10
CA THR A 187 2.16 16.01 -25.62
C THR A 187 3.63 16.14 -26.01
N ARG A 188 4.43 15.08 -25.83
CA ARG A 188 5.84 15.03 -26.21
C ARG A 188 6.01 14.15 -27.44
#